data_AF-A0A6J0LY17-F1
#
_entry.id   AF-A0A6J0LY17-F1
#
_cell.length_a   1.000
_cell.length_b   1.000
_cell.length_c   1.000
_cell.angle_alpha   90.00
_cell.angle_beta   90.00
_cell.angle_gamma   90.00
#
_symmetry.space_group_name_H-M   'P 1'
#
loop_
_entity.id
_entity.type
_entity.pdbx_description
1 polymer ?
#
loop_
_entity_poly.entity_id
_entity_poly.type
_entity_poly.pdbx_seq_one_letter_code
_entity_poly.pdbx_strand_id
1 'polypeptide(L)' 'MIGRRAGTNRIGMRRDDSYLTRFVDSVFSLFRLAEFEILFVMFFVIAYVIFKDLTARPEYNRILVEKPGGSDIWPF' A
#
# COMPACT_ATOMS: atom_id res chain seq x y z
N MET A 1 -51.09 -41.96 17.14
CA MET A 1 -50.74 -41.68 15.74
C MET A 1 -49.64 -40.63 15.73
N ILE A 2 -48.44 -41.00 15.28
CA ILE A 2 -47.21 -40.19 15.33
C ILE A 2 -47.14 -39.32 14.07
N GLY A 3 -47.32 -38.01 14.23
CA GLY A 3 -47.13 -37.03 13.16
C GLY A 3 -45.64 -36.82 12.89
N ARG A 4 -45.19 -37.23 11.70
CA ARG A 4 -43.82 -37.08 11.22
C ARG A 4 -43.41 -35.60 11.21
N ARG A 5 -42.27 -35.32 11.84
CA ARG A 5 -41.53 -34.06 11.75
C ARG A 5 -41.25 -33.76 10.29
N ALA A 6 -41.85 -32.70 9.76
CA ALA A 6 -41.43 -32.11 8.49
C ALA A 6 -40.06 -31.46 8.73
N GLY A 7 -39.01 -32.21 8.35
CA GLY A 7 -37.64 -31.73 8.38
C GLY A 7 -37.52 -30.46 7.54
N THR A 8 -37.00 -29.42 8.16
CA THR A 8 -36.49 -28.23 7.49
C THR A 8 -35.35 -28.66 6.59
N ASN A 9 -35.66 -29.01 5.34
CA ASN A 9 -34.66 -29.17 4.29
C ASN A 9 -34.20 -27.75 3.90
N ARG A 10 -33.37 -27.15 4.76
CA ARG A 10 -32.46 -26.08 4.33
C ARG A 10 -31.47 -26.76 3.40
N ILE A 11 -31.85 -26.86 2.13
CA ILE A 11 -30.95 -27.17 1.04
C ILE A 11 -29.89 -26.08 1.12
N GLY A 12 -28.80 -26.40 1.81
CA GLY A 12 -27.59 -25.61 1.80
C GLY A 12 -27.17 -25.55 0.35
N MET A 13 -27.56 -24.46 -0.31
CA MET A 13 -27.06 -24.08 -1.61
C MET A 13 -25.55 -23.97 -1.39
N ARG A 14 -24.84 -25.04 -1.73
CA ARG A 14 -23.39 -25.04 -1.81
C ARG A 14 -23.09 -23.92 -2.78
N ARG A 15 -22.67 -22.78 -2.23
CA ARG A 15 -21.88 -21.80 -2.94
C ARG A 15 -20.63 -22.55 -3.32
N ASP A 16 -20.68 -23.21 -4.47
CA ASP A 16 -19.50 -23.52 -5.28
C ASP A 16 -18.98 -22.17 -5.82
N ASP A 17 -18.75 -21.21 -4.92
CA ASP A 17 -17.98 -20.03 -5.22
C ASP A 17 -16.62 -20.60 -5.56
N SER A 18 -16.30 -20.56 -6.85
CA SER A 18 -15.05 -21.04 -7.41
C SER A 18 -13.91 -20.60 -6.50
N TYR A 19 -12.98 -21.51 -6.21
CA TYR A 19 -11.79 -21.21 -5.40
C TYR A 19 -11.09 -19.93 -5.85
N LEU A 20 -11.17 -19.61 -7.15
CA LEU A 20 -10.73 -18.36 -7.75
C LEU A 20 -11.46 -17.12 -7.20
N THR A 21 -12.79 -17.12 -7.13
CA THR A 21 -13.57 -15.99 -6.63
C THR A 21 -13.25 -15.71 -5.17
N ARG A 22 -13.19 -16.77 -4.35
CA ARG A 22 -12.85 -16.64 -2.92
C ARG A 22 -11.42 -16.12 -2.71
N PHE A 23 -10.51 -16.50 -3.59
CA PHE A 23 -9.13 -16.01 -3.57
C PHE A 23 -9.07 -14.52 -3.93
N VAL A 24 -9.75 -14.10 -5.02
CA VAL A 24 -9.83 -12.70 -5.44
C VAL A 24 -10.45 -11.83 -4.34
N ASP A 25 -11.55 -12.28 -3.74
CA ASP A 25 -12.19 -11.57 -2.62
C ASP A 25 -11.26 -11.43 -1.41
N SER A 26 -10.45 -12.46 -1.13
CA SER A 26 -9.45 -12.42 -0.07
C SER A 26 -8.37 -11.38 -0.36
N VAL A 27 -7.85 -11.33 -1.59
CA VAL A 27 -6.86 -10.33 -2.03
C VAL A 27 -7.42 -8.91 -1.90
N PHE A 28 -8.65 -8.66 -2.36
CA PHE A 28 -9.30 -7.36 -2.16
C PHE A 28 -9.51 -7.02 -0.69
N SER A 29 -9.85 -7.99 0.16
CA SER A 29 -9.98 -7.76 1.61
C SER A 29 -8.65 -7.37 2.25
N LEU A 30 -7.53 -7.95 1.79
CA LEU A 30 -6.19 -7.61 2.26
C LEU A 30 -5.80 -6.20 1.83
N PHE A 31 -6.04 -5.83 0.57
CA PHE A 31 -5.81 -4.46 0.10
C PHE A 31 -6.66 -3.44 0.85
N ARG A 32 -7.89 -3.78 1.21
CA ARG A 32 -8.78 -2.93 2.01
C ARG A 32 -8.31 -2.80 3.46
N LEU A 33 -7.76 -3.87 4.04
CA LEU A 33 -7.18 -3.84 5.38
C LEU A 33 -5.87 -3.04 5.40
N ALA A 34 -5.03 -3.23 4.38
CA ALA A 34 -3.73 -2.61 4.22
C ALA A 34 -3.76 -1.26 3.49
N GLU A 35 -4.96 -0.71 3.23
CA GLU A 35 -5.17 0.51 2.45
C GLU A 35 -4.26 1.65 2.93
N PHE A 36 -4.27 1.89 4.24
CA PHE A 36 -3.46 2.94 4.85
C PHE A 36 -1.96 2.66 4.75
N GLU A 37 -1.53 1.41 4.94
CA GLU A 37 -0.12 1.03 4.97
C GLU A 37 0.53 1.12 3.58
N ILE A 38 -0.19 0.69 2.54
CA ILE A 38 0.28 0.81 1.16
C ILE A 38 0.40 2.29 0.76
N LEU A 39 -0.60 3.12 1.08
CA LEU A 39 -0.54 4.54 0.82
C LEU A 39 0.59 5.22 1.61
N PHE A 40 0.80 4.81 2.86
CA PHE A 40 1.89 5.30 3.70
C PHE A 40 3.26 4.98 3.08
N VAL A 41 3.54 3.72 2.76
CA VAL A 41 4.81 3.32 2.14
C VAL A 41 4.98 3.99 0.78
N MET A 42 3.93 4.03 -0.04
CA MET A 42 3.98 4.69 -1.35
C MET A 42 4.25 6.18 -1.23
N PHE A 43 3.67 6.85 -0.24
CA PHE A 43 3.98 8.25 0.07
C PHE A 43 5.46 8.43 0.42
N PHE A 44 6.05 7.57 1.26
CA PHE A 44 7.47 7.63 1.58
C PHE A 44 8.36 7.38 0.36
N VAL A 45 8.00 6.43 -0.51
CA VAL A 45 8.74 6.16 -1.75
C VAL A 45 8.71 7.38 -2.68
N ILE A 46 7.54 7.98 -2.88
CA ILE A 46 7.38 9.18 -3.71
C ILE A 46 8.18 10.33 -3.11
N ALA A 47 8.04 10.59 -1.82
CA ALA A 47 8.78 11.62 -1.11
C ALA A 47 10.30 11.40 -1.25
N TYR A 48 10.78 10.18 -1.03
CA TYR A 48 12.19 9.82 -1.18
C TYR A 48 12.71 10.11 -2.59
N VAL A 49 11.96 9.74 -3.63
CA VAL A 49 12.34 10.02 -5.02
C VAL A 49 12.40 11.53 -5.28
N ILE A 50 11.41 12.29 -4.81
CA ILE A 50 11.39 13.76 -4.96
C ILE A 50 12.57 14.40 -4.22
N PHE A 51 12.81 14.04 -2.96
CA PHE A 51 13.95 14.56 -2.20
C PHE A 51 15.28 14.19 -2.84
N LYS A 52 15.42 12.97 -3.36
CA LYS A 52 16.60 12.56 -4.11
C LYS A 52 16.79 13.41 -5.36
N ASP A 53 15.75 13.67 -6.14
CA ASP A 53 15.84 14.52 -7.33
C ASP A 53 16.20 15.97 -6.99
N LEU A 54 15.63 16.52 -5.92
CA LEU A 54 15.92 17.88 -5.47
C LEU A 54 17.35 18.03 -4.95
N THR A 55 17.85 17.07 -4.15
CA THR A 55 19.19 17.10 -3.56
C THR A 55 20.30 16.74 -4.56
N ALA A 56 20.00 15.97 -5.61
CA ALA A 56 20.97 15.62 -6.64
C ALA A 56 21.35 16.79 -7.56
N ARG A 57 20.51 17.84 -7.62
CA ARG A 57 20.75 19.02 -8.45
C ARG A 57 21.58 20.06 -7.69
N PRO A 58 22.79 20.42 -8.19
CA PRO A 58 23.69 21.35 -7.50
C PRO A 58 23.12 22.77 -7.36
N GLU A 59 22.11 23.14 -8.16
CA GLU A 59 21.41 24.43 -8.06
C GLU A 59 20.49 24.54 -6.82
N TYR A 60 19.82 23.45 -6.43
CA TYR A 60 18.91 23.41 -5.28
C TYR A 60 19.63 23.09 -3.95
N ASN A 61 20.81 22.46 -4.02
CA ASN A 61 21.64 22.17 -2.85
C ASN A 61 22.13 23.43 -2.09
N ARG A 62 21.97 24.62 -2.71
CA ARG A 62 22.30 25.91 -2.11
C ARG A 62 21.39 26.30 -0.94
N ILE A 63 20.21 25.69 -0.81
CA ILE A 63 19.29 25.91 0.32
C ILE A 63 19.78 25.18 1.58
N LEU A 64 20.57 24.10 1.42
CA LEU A 64 21.08 23.28 2.54
C LEU A 64 22.56 23.55 2.85
N VAL A 65 23.33 24.08 1.89
CA VAL A 65 24.65 24.67 2.13
C VAL A 65 24.80 25.89 1.22
N GLU A 66 24.68 27.08 1.78
CA GLU A 66 25.22 28.28 1.15
C GLU A 66 26.74 28.11 1.13
N LYS A 67 27.34 27.87 -0.05
CA LYS A 67 28.80 27.90 -0.16
C LYS A 67 29.20 29.35 0.18
N PRO A 68 29.84 29.62 1.32
CA PRO A 68 30.17 30.99 1.70
C PRO A 68 31.06 31.53 0.59
N GLY A 69 30.60 32.61 -0.05
CA GLY A 69 31.25 33.17 -1.21
C GLY A 69 32.74 33.40 -0.96
N GLY A 70 33.59 32.86 -1.84
CA GLY A 70 34.92 33.42 -2.05
C GLY A 70 36.14 32.60 -1.66
N SER A 71 36.06 31.30 -1.34
CA SER A 71 37.29 30.50 -1.26
C SER A 71 37.11 29.03 -1.61
N ASP A 72 38.02 28.52 -2.45
CA ASP A 72 38.18 27.13 -2.87
C ASP A 72 38.74 26.24 -1.75
N ILE A 73 38.09 26.26 -0.59
CA ILE A 73 38.47 25.40 0.54
C ILE A 73 37.20 24.71 1.05
N TRP A 74 36.85 23.61 0.39
CA TRP A 74 35.94 22.62 0.94
C TRP A 74 36.65 21.26 0.94
N PRO A 75 36.96 20.65 2.10
CA PRO A 75 37.88 19.52 2.14
C PRO A 75 37.14 18.19 2.26
N PHE A 76 36.15 17.87 1.40
CA PHE A 76 35.60 16.52 1.24
C PHE A 76 35.04 16.35 -0.17
#